data_AF-A0A7W2FV00-F1
#
_entry.id   AF-A0A7W2FV00-F1
#
_cell.length_a   1.000
_cell.length_b   1.000
_cell.length_c   1.000
_cell.angle_alpha   90.00
_cell.angle_beta   90.00
_cell.angle_gamma   90.00
#
_symmetry.space_group_name_H-M   'P 1'
#
loop_
_entity.id
_entity.type
_entity.pdbx_description
1 polymer ?
#
loop_
_entity_poly.entity_id
_entity_poly.type
_entity_poly.pdbx_seq_one_letter_code
_entity_poly.pdbx_strand_id
1 'polypeptide(L)'
;NLGGACLNWGCIPTKALLKSAQVFEYLKHAEDYGLTVKDVDKDFDAVVKRSRNVADGMSKGVQFLMKKNKIDVIEGYGKLKTGKKIDVDGKEYSADHIIIATGARSRELPS
;
A
#
# COMPACT_ATOMS: atom_id res chain seq x y z
N ASN A 1 6.13 7.22 1.64
CA ASN A 1 4.83 6.72 2.15
C ASN A 1 5.04 5.57 3.12
N LEU A 2 4.34 5.59 4.26
CA LEU A 2 4.38 4.50 5.25
C LEU A 2 3.47 3.34 4.83
N GLY A 3 3.63 2.18 5.47
CA GLY A 3 2.81 0.98 5.23
C GLY A 3 3.39 -0.04 4.24
N GLY A 4 4.58 0.23 3.70
CA GLY A 4 5.33 -0.74 2.89
C GLY A 4 4.61 -1.19 1.62
N ALA A 5 5.01 -2.35 1.08
CA ALA A 5 4.48 -2.85 -0.18
C ALA A 5 2.99 -3.17 -0.12
N CYS A 6 2.51 -3.84 0.93
CA CYS A 6 1.11 -4.27 1.03
C CYS A 6 0.12 -3.10 0.93
N LEU A 7 0.44 -1.95 1.55
CA LEU A 7 -0.41 -0.78 1.53
C LEU A 7 -0.31 0.02 0.23
N ASN A 8 0.90 0.21 -0.29
CA ASN A 8 1.16 1.15 -1.39
C ASN A 8 1.09 0.49 -2.78
N TRP A 9 1.45 -0.79 -2.90
CA TRP A 9 1.71 -1.45 -4.18
C TRP A 9 1.22 -2.90 -4.28
N GLY A 10 0.73 -3.48 -3.19
CA GLY A 10 0.31 -4.87 -3.11
C GLY A 10 -1.15 -4.99 -2.72
N CYS A 11 -1.39 -5.58 -1.56
CA CYS A 11 -2.71 -5.94 -1.05
C CYS A 11 -3.78 -4.87 -1.30
N ILE A 12 -3.61 -3.66 -0.78
CA ILE A 12 -4.66 -2.65 -0.75
C ILE A 12 -5.07 -2.17 -2.14
N PRO A 13 -4.15 -1.68 -3.01
CA PRO A 13 -4.55 -1.30 -4.36
C PRO A 13 -5.09 -2.49 -5.17
N THR A 14 -4.52 -3.69 -5.04
CA THR A 14 -5.04 -4.88 -5.73
C THR A 14 -6.47 -5.20 -5.30
N LYS A 15 -6.78 -5.19 -4.00
CA LYS A 15 -8.14 -5.50 -3.52
C LYS A 15 -9.12 -4.38 -3.86
N ALA A 16 -8.67 -3.12 -3.91
CA ALA A 16 -9.50 -2.01 -4.37
C ALA A 16 -9.89 -2.18 -5.85
N LEU A 17 -8.94 -2.56 -6.71
CA LEU A 17 -9.19 -2.88 -8.13
C LEU A 17 -10.13 -4.06 -8.28
N LEU A 18 -9.88 -5.17 -7.57
CA LEU A 18 -10.75 -6.35 -7.59
C LEU A 18 -12.17 -6.01 -7.16
N LYS A 19 -12.35 -5.12 -6.18
CA LYS A 19 -13.70 -4.69 -5.78
C LYS A 19 -14.40 -3.91 -6.90
N SER A 20 -13.70 -3.04 -7.61
CA SER A 20 -14.26 -2.35 -8.78
C SER A 20 -14.65 -3.34 -9.88
N ALA A 21 -13.82 -4.35 -10.15
CA ALA A 21 -14.14 -5.41 -11.10
C ALA A 21 -15.37 -6.23 -10.66
N GLN A 22 -15.47 -6.58 -9.38
CA GLN A 22 -16.63 -7.29 -8.83
C GLN A 22 -17.92 -6.47 -8.97
N VAL A 23 -17.87 -5.16 -8.74
CA VAL A 23 -19.04 -4.28 -8.94
C VAL A 23 -19.45 -4.25 -10.41
N PHE A 24 -18.49 -4.16 -11.33
CA PHE A 24 -18.76 -4.21 -12.76
C PHE A 24 -19.39 -5.55 -13.17
N GLU A 25 -18.91 -6.66 -12.59
CA GLU A 25 -19.48 -7.98 -12.81
C GLU A 25 -20.94 -8.08 -12.32
N TYR A 26 -21.23 -7.55 -11.14
CA TYR A 26 -22.60 -7.50 -10.61
C TYR A 26 -23.53 -6.66 -11.47
N LEU A 27 -23.05 -5.54 -12.03
CA LEU A 27 -23.85 -4.71 -12.93
C LEU A 27 -24.17 -5.44 -14.24
N LYS A 28 -23.25 -6.25 -14.76
CA LYS A 28 -23.49 -7.09 -15.94
C LYS A 28 -24.49 -8.22 -15.70
N HIS A 29 -24.60 -8.69 -14.46
CA HIS A 29 -25.48 -9.78 -14.05
C HIS A 29 -26.61 -9.27 -13.16
N ALA A 30 -27.03 -8.02 -13.36
CA ALA A 30 -28.02 -7.37 -12.50
C ALA A 30 -29.39 -8.07 -12.56
N GLU A 31 -29.71 -8.71 -13.69
CA GLU A 31 -30.98 -9.41 -13.92
C GLU A 31 -31.14 -10.64 -13.00
N ASP A 32 -30.05 -11.30 -12.61
CA ASP A 32 -30.05 -12.41 -11.64
C ASP A 32 -30.56 -11.96 -10.26
N TYR A 33 -30.46 -10.65 -9.99
CA TYR A 33 -30.97 -10.00 -8.78
C TYR A 33 -32.30 -9.28 -8.99
N GLY A 34 -32.95 -9.49 -10.15
CA GLY A 34 -34.22 -8.83 -10.50
C GLY A 34 -34.09 -7.35 -10.86
N LEU A 35 -32.89 -6.88 -11.22
CA LEU A 35 -32.62 -5.49 -11.58
C LEU A 35 -32.34 -5.35 -13.08
N THR A 36 -32.94 -4.36 -13.73
CA THR A 36 -32.67 -4.05 -15.14
C THR A 36 -31.68 -2.91 -15.25
N VAL A 37 -30.57 -3.13 -15.97
CA VAL A 37 -29.57 -2.11 -16.30
C VAL A 37 -29.42 -2.08 -17.82
N LYS A 38 -29.53 -0.90 -18.43
CA LYS A 38 -29.53 -0.77 -19.91
C LYS A 38 -28.14 -0.87 -20.52
N ASP A 39 -27.19 -0.10 -19.98
CA ASP A 39 -25.80 -0.06 -20.44
C ASP A 39 -24.85 0.01 -19.24
N VAL A 40 -23.75 -0.74 -19.34
CA VAL A 40 -22.69 -0.78 -18.32
C VAL A 40 -21.35 -0.64 -19.02
N ASP A 41 -20.60 0.40 -18.67
CA ASP A 41 -19.23 0.57 -19.12
C ASP A 41 -18.31 1.00 -17.96
N LYS A 42 -17.01 0.92 -18.21
CA LYS A 42 -15.94 1.25 -17.26
C LYS A 42 -15.12 2.44 -17.74
N ASP A 43 -14.83 3.34 -16.81
CA ASP A 43 -13.72 4.28 -16.88
C ASP A 43 -12.53 3.66 -16.14
N PHE A 44 -11.54 3.18 -16.90
CA PHE A 44 -10.39 2.49 -16.34
C PHE A 44 -9.49 3.44 -15.53
N ASP A 45 -9.37 4.70 -15.94
CA ASP A 45 -8.56 5.69 -15.24
C ASP A 45 -9.19 6.05 -13.89
N ALA A 46 -10.52 6.20 -13.84
CA ALA A 46 -11.24 6.40 -12.59
C ALA A 46 -11.12 5.19 -11.65
N VAL A 47 -11.14 3.96 -12.17
CA VAL A 47 -10.93 2.72 -11.39
C VAL A 47 -9.52 2.70 -10.79
N VAL A 48 -8.49 2.99 -11.58
CA VAL A 48 -7.11 3.06 -11.11
C VAL A 48 -6.96 4.18 -10.08
N LYS A 49 -7.50 5.37 -10.34
CA LYS A 49 -7.48 6.51 -9.41
C LYS A 49 -8.14 6.18 -8.08
N ARG A 50 -9.29 5.49 -8.08
CA ARG A 50 -9.94 5.00 -6.85
C ARG A 50 -9.01 4.08 -6.06
N SER A 51 -8.32 3.15 -6.72
CA SER A 51 -7.39 2.24 -6.05
C SER A 51 -6.24 2.97 -5.34
N ARG A 52 -5.72 4.04 -5.97
CA ARG A 52 -4.66 4.89 -5.41
C ARG A 52 -5.15 5.72 -4.24
N ASN A 53 -6.32 6.33 -4.37
CA ASN A 53 -6.93 7.11 -3.28
C ASN A 53 -7.16 6.27 -2.01
N VAL A 54 -7.59 5.01 -2.15
CA VAL A 54 -7.75 4.09 -1.03
C VAL A 54 -6.40 3.81 -0.35
N ALA A 55 -5.37 3.48 -1.13
CA ALA A 55 -4.02 3.26 -0.62
C ALA A 55 -3.45 4.49 0.11
N ASP A 56 -3.61 5.69 -0.48
CA ASP A 56 -3.16 6.96 0.09
C ASP A 56 -3.86 7.29 1.40
N GLY A 57 -5.19 7.09 1.46
CA GLY A 57 -5.96 7.28 2.68
C GLY A 57 -5.46 6.41 3.83
N MET A 58 -5.19 5.13 3.56
CA MET A 58 -4.64 4.23 4.57
C MET A 58 -3.21 4.59 4.97
N SER A 59 -2.35 4.98 4.02
CA SER A 59 -0.97 5.42 4.31
C SER A 59 -0.96 6.65 5.23
N LYS A 60 -1.86 7.62 4.99
CA LYS A 60 -2.06 8.77 5.88
C LYS A 60 -2.54 8.34 7.28
N GLY A 61 -3.39 7.33 7.36
CA GLY A 61 -3.80 6.71 8.63
C GLY A 61 -2.61 6.16 9.42
N VAL A 62 -1.67 5.48 8.76
CA VAL A 62 -0.44 4.99 9.41
C VAL A 62 0.43 6.16 9.89
N GLN A 63 0.63 7.19 9.07
CA GLN A 63 1.37 8.40 9.47
C GLN A 63 0.74 9.07 10.70
N PHE A 64 -0.59 9.17 10.73
CA PHE A 64 -1.32 9.66 11.88
C PHE A 64 -1.06 8.81 13.13
N LEU A 65 -1.10 7.48 13.01
CA LEU A 65 -0.85 6.57 14.14
C LEU A 65 0.59 6.67 14.66
N MET A 66 1.60 6.82 13.80
CA MET A 66 2.98 7.03 14.24
C MET A 66 3.10 8.31 15.08
N LYS A 67 2.55 9.42 14.58
CA LYS A 67 2.52 10.70 15.32
C LYS A 67 1.75 10.59 16.63
N LYS A 68 0.56 9.98 16.61
CA LYS A 68 -0.30 9.81 17.80
C LYS A 68 0.40 9.02 18.90
N ASN A 69 1.18 8.01 18.52
CA ASN A 69 1.93 7.18 19.47
C ASN A 69 3.35 7.69 19.74
N LYS A 70 3.69 8.91 19.30
CA LYS A 70 5.00 9.55 19.53
C LYS A 70 6.17 8.69 19.03
N ILE A 71 5.97 8.02 17.90
CA ILE A 71 7.03 7.25 17.23
C ILE A 71 7.74 8.19 16.26
N ASP A 72 9.05 8.35 16.46
CA ASP A 72 9.88 9.11 15.54
C ASP A 72 10.02 8.36 14.21
N VAL A 73 9.66 9.03 13.13
CA VAL A 73 9.80 8.50 11.77
C VAL A 73 10.96 9.22 11.10
N ILE A 74 12.02 8.47 10.82
CA ILE A 74 13.19 8.95 10.10
C ILE A 74 13.06 8.49 8.66
N GLU A 75 12.88 9.42 7.73
CA GLU A 75 12.87 9.11 6.31
C GLU A 75 14.29 9.02 5.77
N GLY A 76 14.62 7.90 5.13
CA GLY A 76 15.93 7.65 4.55
C GLY A 76 16.23 6.16 4.34
N TYR A 77 17.40 5.83 3.80
CA TYR A 77 17.83 4.45 3.64
C TYR A 77 18.71 3.99 4.81
N GLY A 78 18.17 3.09 5.64
CA GLY A 78 18.88 2.56 6.80
C GLY A 78 19.88 1.44 6.45
N LYS A 79 21.12 1.59 6.88
CA LYS A 79 22.17 0.56 6.83
C LYS A 79 22.57 0.13 8.24
N LEU A 80 22.38 -1.15 8.54
CA LEU A 80 22.83 -1.73 9.81
C LEU A 80 24.36 -1.75 9.87
N LYS A 81 24.91 -1.29 11.00
CA LYS A 81 26.34 -1.29 11.31
C LYS A 81 26.60 -2.18 12.53
N THR A 82 27.86 -2.53 12.74
CA THR A 82 28.30 -3.26 13.94
C THR A 82 28.01 -2.47 15.21
N GLY A 83 27.75 -3.17 16.32
CA GLY A 83 27.56 -2.53 17.63
C GLY A 83 26.19 -1.87 17.81
N LYS A 84 25.12 -2.44 17.23
CA LYS A 84 23.73 -1.95 17.34
C LYS A 84 23.54 -0.50 16.89
N LYS A 85 24.21 -0.15 15.78
CA LYS A 85 24.10 1.16 15.14
C LYS A 85 23.39 1.05 13.79
N ILE A 86 22.64 2.08 13.43
CA ILE A 86 22.03 2.24 12.11
C ILE A 86 22.49 3.58 11.55
N ASP A 87 23.03 3.54 10.33
CA ASP A 87 23.34 4.72 9.53
C ASP A 87 22.15 5.00 8.61
N VAL A 88 21.58 6.19 8.67
CA VAL A 88 20.51 6.64 7.77
C VAL A 88 21.03 7.84 7.01
N ASP A 89 21.33 7.63 5.73
CA ASP A 89 21.86 8.65 4.81
C ASP A 89 23.05 9.47 5.38
N GLY A 90 23.94 8.82 6.12
CA GLY A 90 25.15 9.42 6.70
C GLY A 90 25.01 9.87 8.16
N LYS A 91 23.82 9.77 8.76
CA LYS A 91 23.59 10.06 10.18
C LYS A 91 23.46 8.77 10.98
N GLU A 92 24.29 8.60 12.01
CA GLU A 92 24.25 7.44 12.89
C GLU A 92 23.19 7.58 14.00
N TYR A 93 22.52 6.47 14.27
CA TYR A 93 21.58 6.24 15.36
C TYR A 93 21.96 4.95 16.10
N SER A 94 21.67 4.88 17.39
CA SER A 94 21.95 3.71 18.24
C SER A 94 20.69 3.29 18.99
N ALA A 95 20.51 1.99 19.19
CA ALA A 95 19.37 1.44 19.91
C ALA A 95 19.76 0.16 20.67
N ASP A 96 19.09 -0.12 21.78
CA ASP A 96 19.32 -1.36 22.55
C ASP A 96 18.80 -2.60 21.81
N HIS A 97 17.72 -2.43 21.05
CA HIS A 97 17.06 -3.49 20.29
C HIS A 97 16.77 -3.00 18.87
N ILE A 98 17.02 -3.87 17.89
CA ILE A 98 16.83 -3.58 16.47
C ILE A 98 15.97 -4.68 15.85
N ILE A 99 14.89 -4.28 15.18
CA ILE A 99 14.02 -5.17 14.41
C ILE A 99 14.23 -4.87 12.92
N ILE A 100 14.55 -5.90 12.14
CA ILE A 100 14.73 -5.78 10.68
C ILE A 100 13.42 -6.16 9.99
N ALA A 101 12.78 -5.18 9.36
CA ALA A 101 11.49 -5.33 8.67
C ALA A 101 11.53 -4.75 7.25
N THR A 102 12.59 -5.04 6.49
CA THR A 102 12.87 -4.47 5.16
C THR A 102 11.97 -4.99 4.04
N GLY A 103 11.15 -6.03 4.29
CA GLY A 103 10.22 -6.58 3.32
C GLY A 103 10.90 -7.35 2.19
N ALA A 104 10.28 -7.34 1.01
CA ALA A 104 10.74 -8.06 -0.19
C ALA A 104 10.45 -7.26 -1.46
N ARG A 105 11.05 -7.68 -2.58
CA ARG A 105 10.80 -7.14 -3.93
C ARG A 105 10.52 -8.26 -4.92
N SER A 106 9.81 -7.95 -6.01
CA SER A 106 9.60 -8.88 -7.10
C SER A 106 10.94 -9.34 -7.69
N ARG A 107 11.05 -10.63 -8.00
CA ARG A 107 12.22 -11.20 -8.67
C ARG A 107 12.09 -11.00 -10.18
N GLU A 108 13.11 -10.43 -10.80
CA GLU A 108 13.24 -10.40 -12.26
C GLU A 108 13.63 -11.79 -12.78
N LEU A 109 12.98 -12.25 -13.84
CA LEU A 109 13.33 -13.51 -14.50
C LEU A 109 14.40 -13.23 -15.57
N PRO A 110 15.43 -14.09 -15.71
CA PRO A 110 16.37 -13.98 -16.82
C PRO A 110 15.61 -14.09 -18.15
N SER A 111 15.95 -13.23 -19.10
CA SER A 111 15.48 -13.28 -20.49
C SER A 111 16.11 -14.44 -21.25
#